data_AF-A0A7R9DNI9-F1
#
_entry.id   AF-A0A7R9DNI9-F1
#
_cell.length_a   1.000
_cell.length_b   1.000
_cell.length_c   1.000
_cell.angle_alpha   90.00
_cell.angle_beta   90.00
_cell.angle_gamma   90.00
#
_symmetry.space_group_name_H-M   'P 1'
#
loop_
_entity.id
_entity.type
_entity.pdbx_description
1 polymer ?
#
loop_
_entity_poly.entity_id
_entity_poly.type
_entity_poly.pdbx_seq_one_letter_code
_entity_poly.pdbx_strand_id
1 'polypeptide(L)'
;MSNSLHTVTPVVLSSTMSSRVPGCSVYLKMENQQLSGSFKLRGIGYHAQQAVERGATHLVMASGGNAGLALSCAAKIMAVPCTVVVPVTTAAPILHSLELDGARVI
;
A
#
# COMPACT_ATOMS: atom_id res chain seq x y z
N MET A 1 -18.49 -7.44 -9.88
CA MET A 1 -17.28 -7.82 -9.12
C MET A 1 -16.36 -6.62 -9.13
N SER A 2 -16.02 -6.07 -7.97
CA SER A 2 -15.08 -4.94 -7.89
C SER A 2 -13.70 -5.41 -8.34
N ASN A 3 -13.08 -4.72 -9.30
CA ASN A 3 -11.71 -5.05 -9.74
C ASN A 3 -10.75 -4.89 -8.55
N SER A 4 -9.72 -5.73 -8.47
CA SER A 4 -8.76 -5.62 -7.38
C SER A 4 -7.98 -4.30 -7.45
N LEU A 5 -7.71 -3.69 -6.30
CA LEU A 5 -6.95 -2.43 -6.22
C LEU A 5 -5.45 -2.62 -6.44
N HIS A 6 -4.93 -3.84 -6.31
CA HIS A 6 -3.51 -4.12 -6.52
C HIS A 6 -3.26 -4.56 -7.97
N THR A 7 -2.03 -4.38 -8.44
CA THR A 7 -1.61 -4.82 -9.77
C THR A 7 -0.78 -6.11 -9.73
N VAL A 8 -0.72 -6.79 -10.88
CA VAL A 8 0.25 -7.86 -11.12
C VAL A 8 1.60 -7.20 -11.39
N THR A 9 2.43 -7.15 -10.36
CA THR A 9 3.77 -6.58 -10.43
C THR A 9 4.73 -7.50 -11.21
N PRO A 10 5.75 -6.95 -11.86
CA PRO A 10 6.76 -7.75 -12.57
C PRO A 10 7.52 -8.74 -11.67
N VAL A 11 8.01 -9.80 -12.29
CA VAL A 11 9.04 -10.69 -11.74
C VAL A 11 10.27 -10.52 -12.62
N VAL A 12 11.36 -10.02 -12.06
CA VAL A 12 12.56 -9.64 -12.83
C VAL A 12 13.73 -10.49 -12.40
N LEU A 13 14.42 -11.13 -13.34
CA LEU A 13 15.68 -11.79 -13.07
C LEU A 13 16.75 -10.73 -12.71
N SER A 14 17.35 -10.84 -11.54
CA SER A 14 18.46 -9.97 -11.15
C SER A 14 19.79 -10.64 -11.46
N SER A 15 20.46 -10.19 -12.52
CA SER A 15 21.82 -10.66 -12.86
C SER A 15 22.82 -10.38 -11.74
N THR A 16 22.76 -9.20 -11.12
CA THR A 16 23.63 -8.80 -10.01
C THR A 16 23.44 -9.64 -8.75
N MET A 17 22.21 -10.06 -8.42
CA MET A 17 22.00 -10.93 -7.26
C MET A 17 22.30 -12.39 -7.57
N SER A 18 21.98 -12.84 -8.79
CA SER A 18 22.31 -14.20 -9.24
C SER A 18 23.83 -14.44 -9.25
N SER A 19 24.64 -13.45 -9.64
CA SER A 19 26.10 -13.58 -9.62
C SER A 19 26.70 -13.72 -8.22
N ARG A 20 25.96 -13.36 -7.16
CA ARG A 20 26.40 -13.50 -5.76
C ARG A 20 26.12 -14.90 -5.19
N VAL A 21 25.30 -15.71 -5.85
CA VAL A 21 24.92 -17.05 -5.41
C VAL A 21 25.13 -18.04 -6.57
N PRO A 22 26.35 -18.58 -6.73
CA PRO A 22 26.66 -19.50 -7.83
C PRO A 22 25.68 -20.67 -7.91
N GLY A 23 25.16 -20.94 -9.11
CA GLY A 23 24.19 -22.02 -9.36
C GLY A 23 22.72 -21.66 -9.07
N CYS A 24 22.42 -20.42 -8.67
CA CYS A 24 21.05 -19.98 -8.42
C CYS A 24 20.66 -18.73 -9.24
N SER A 25 19.47 -18.78 -9.83
CA SER A 25 18.82 -17.61 -10.42
C SER A 25 17.98 -16.89 -9.38
N VAL A 26 18.27 -15.61 -9.14
CA VAL A 26 17.53 -14.77 -8.19
C VAL A 26 16.54 -13.90 -8.93
N TYR A 27 15.25 -14.09 -8.65
CA TYR A 27 14.16 -13.29 -9.19
C TYR A 27 13.60 -12.34 -8.14
N LEU A 28 13.33 -11.10 -8.56
CA LEU A 28 12.77 -10.05 -7.73
C LEU A 28 11.29 -9.88 -8.08
N LYS A 29 10.41 -10.10 -7.10
CA LYS A 29 9.00 -9.73 -7.21
C LYS A 29 8.85 -8.25 -6.86
N MET A 30 8.55 -7.42 -7.85
CA MET A 30 8.66 -5.96 -7.76
C MET A 30 7.46 -5.31 -7.03
N GLU A 31 7.21 -5.69 -5.78
CA GLU A 31 6.11 -5.16 -4.97
C GLU A 31 6.25 -3.68 -4.60
N ASN A 32 7.44 -3.12 -4.74
CA ASN A 32 7.68 -1.68 -4.65
C ASN A 32 7.00 -0.88 -5.78
N GLN A 33 6.52 -1.54 -6.84
CA GLN A 33 5.76 -0.92 -7.93
C GLN A 33 4.24 -1.00 -7.77
N GLN A 34 3.74 -1.47 -6.62
CA GLN A 34 2.32 -1.28 -6.30
C GLN A 34 1.99 0.20 -6.19
N LEU A 35 0.72 0.57 -6.43
CA LEU A 35 0.28 1.97 -6.37
C LEU A 35 0.55 2.63 -5.01
N SER A 36 0.44 1.88 -3.91
CA SER A 36 0.77 2.38 -2.57
C SER A 36 2.27 2.32 -2.23
N GLY A 37 3.12 1.92 -3.19
CA GLY A 37 4.56 1.75 -3.02
C GLY A 37 5.00 0.46 -2.31
N SER A 38 4.07 -0.42 -1.93
CA SER A 38 4.43 -1.71 -1.30
C SER A 38 3.39 -2.80 -1.50
N PHE A 39 3.77 -4.04 -1.18
CA PHE A 39 2.88 -5.21 -1.24
C PHE A 39 1.60 -5.09 -0.40
N LYS A 40 1.57 -4.16 0.57
CA LYS A 40 0.46 -4.04 1.51
C LYS A 40 -0.87 -3.68 0.85
N LEU A 41 -0.86 -3.05 -0.32
CA LEU A 41 -2.10 -2.77 -1.08
C LEU A 41 -2.86 -4.05 -1.43
N ARG A 42 -2.18 -5.19 -1.59
CA ARG A 42 -2.84 -6.47 -1.87
C ARG A 42 -3.86 -6.83 -0.79
N GLY A 43 -3.38 -6.95 0.45
CA GLY A 43 -4.22 -7.36 1.58
C GLY A 43 -5.09 -6.23 2.11
N ILE A 44 -4.52 -5.03 2.30
CA ILE A 44 -5.25 -3.89 2.85
C ILE A 44 -6.30 -3.40 1.84
N GLY A 45 -5.96 -3.34 0.54
CA GLY A 45 -6.92 -2.97 -0.50
C GLY A 45 -8.09 -3.94 -0.54
N TYR A 46 -7.83 -5.26 -0.49
CA TYR A 46 -8.90 -6.26 -0.40
C TYR A 46 -9.77 -6.07 0.84
N HIS A 47 -9.17 -5.93 2.03
CA HIS A 47 -9.95 -5.73 3.26
C HIS A 47 -10.75 -4.42 3.24
N ALA A 48 -10.19 -3.36 2.68
CA ALA A 48 -10.88 -2.08 2.54
C ALA A 48 -12.07 -2.21 1.58
N GLN A 49 -11.91 -2.88 0.43
CA GLN A 49 -13.03 -3.18 -0.48
C GLN A 49 -14.13 -3.96 0.25
N GLN A 50 -13.77 -5.03 0.96
CA GLN A 50 -14.74 -5.83 1.72
C GLN A 50 -15.44 -5.03 2.81
N ALA A 51 -14.75 -4.11 3.48
CA ALA A 51 -15.35 -3.25 4.49
C ALA A 51 -16.37 -2.28 3.86
N VAL A 52 -16.01 -1.64 2.75
CA VAL A 52 -16.89 -0.71 2.00
C VAL A 52 -18.10 -1.45 1.43
N GLU A 53 -17.90 -2.64 0.86
CA GLU A 53 -19.00 -3.50 0.38
C GLU A 53 -19.97 -3.90 1.50
N ARG A 54 -19.47 -4.00 2.75
CA ARG A 54 -20.29 -4.26 3.96
C ARG A 54 -20.90 -2.99 4.57
N GLY A 55 -20.76 -1.84 3.92
CA GLY A 55 -21.37 -0.58 4.35
C GLY A 55 -20.47 0.33 5.18
N ALA A 56 -19.15 0.08 5.24
CA ALA A 56 -18.24 1.04 5.87
C ALA A 56 -18.19 2.35 5.06
N THR A 57 -18.44 3.47 5.72
CA THR A 57 -18.42 4.82 5.13
C THR A 57 -17.19 5.64 5.48
N HIS A 58 -16.34 5.15 6.39
CA HIS A 58 -15.08 5.79 6.80
C HIS A 58 -14.06 4.70 7.16
N LEU A 59 -12.83 4.82 6.67
CA LEU A 59 -11.74 3.88 6.94
C LEU A 59 -10.73 4.51 7.92
N VAL A 60 -10.22 3.72 8.88
CA VAL A 60 -9.28 4.20 9.91
C VAL A 60 -8.12 3.22 10.07
N MET A 61 -6.89 3.75 10.19
CA MET A 61 -5.71 2.93 10.51
C MET A 61 -4.72 3.68 11.40
N ALA A 62 -4.22 3.00 12.43
CA ALA A 62 -3.17 3.50 13.31
C ALA A 62 -1.79 3.05 12.82
N SER A 63 -1.32 3.58 11.68
CA SER A 63 0.00 3.23 11.12
C SER A 63 0.57 4.33 10.23
N GLY A 64 1.64 4.99 10.68
CA GLY A 64 2.43 5.95 9.90
C GLY A 64 3.46 5.29 8.99
N GLY A 65 3.10 4.20 8.30
CA GLY A 65 4.00 3.48 7.40
C GLY A 65 3.26 2.89 6.20
N ASN A 66 3.85 1.88 5.57
CA ASN A 66 3.31 1.25 4.36
C ASN A 66 1.86 0.75 4.50
N ALA A 67 1.38 0.48 5.71
CA ALA A 67 0.00 0.06 5.94
C ALA A 67 -0.96 1.25 5.83
N GLY A 68 -0.66 2.36 6.51
CA GLY A 68 -1.41 3.61 6.38
C GLY A 68 -1.43 4.12 4.95
N LEU A 69 -0.28 4.09 4.26
CA LEU A 69 -0.18 4.47 2.84
C LEU A 69 -1.01 3.54 1.93
N ALA A 70 -1.08 2.25 2.23
CA ALA A 70 -1.94 1.33 1.49
C ALA A 70 -3.43 1.60 1.75
N LEU A 71 -3.83 1.93 2.98
CA LEU A 71 -5.22 2.27 3.29
C LEU A 71 -5.61 3.62 2.68
N SER A 72 -4.78 4.65 2.78
CA SER A 72 -5.03 5.97 2.18
C SER A 72 -5.18 5.86 0.67
N CYS A 73 -4.27 5.14 0.01
CA CYS A 73 -4.32 4.86 -1.42
C CYS A 73 -5.62 4.12 -1.81
N ALA A 74 -5.99 3.06 -1.07
CA ALA A 74 -7.22 2.32 -1.33
C ALA A 74 -8.47 3.19 -1.15
N ALA A 75 -8.52 3.97 -0.07
CA ALA A 75 -9.63 4.85 0.24
C ALA A 75 -9.81 5.95 -0.82
N LYS A 76 -8.70 6.53 -1.31
CA LYS A 76 -8.68 7.48 -2.42
C LYS A 76 -9.27 6.88 -3.69
N ILE A 77 -8.85 5.66 -4.08
CA ILE A 77 -9.34 4.99 -5.29
C ILE A 77 -10.85 4.72 -5.18
N MET A 78 -11.34 4.36 -4.00
CA MET A 78 -12.76 4.09 -3.76
C MET A 78 -13.59 5.34 -3.44
N ALA A 79 -12.97 6.52 -3.37
CA ALA A 79 -13.59 7.78 -2.94
C ALA A 79 -14.29 7.68 -1.57
N VAL A 80 -13.68 6.96 -0.61
CA VAL A 80 -14.18 6.81 0.76
C VAL A 80 -13.28 7.61 1.72
N PRO A 81 -13.85 8.37 2.68
CA PRO A 81 -13.07 9.06 3.70
C PRO A 81 -12.11 8.14 4.48
N CYS A 82 -10.90 8.64 4.76
CA CYS A 82 -9.87 7.91 5.49
C CYS A 82 -9.27 8.76 6.61
N THR A 83 -9.02 8.17 7.77
CA THR A 83 -8.20 8.75 8.85
C THR A 83 -6.99 7.85 9.12
N VAL A 84 -5.79 8.41 9.17
CA VAL A 84 -4.58 7.69 9.57
C VAL A 84 -4.02 8.30 10.85
N VAL A 85 -3.96 7.50 11.91
CA VAL A 85 -3.45 7.90 13.23
C VAL A 85 -1.97 7.56 13.31
N VAL A 86 -1.13 8.54 13.64
CA VAL A 86 0.33 8.42 13.64
C VAL A 86 0.94 9.15 14.85
N PRO A 87 2.10 8.71 15.36
CA PRO A 87 2.78 9.46 16.42
C PRO A 87 3.34 10.78 15.89
N VAL A 88 3.50 11.77 16.78
CA VAL A 88 4.13 13.09 16.47
C VAL A 88 5.56 12.98 15.94
N THR A 89 6.21 11.83 16.12
CA THR A 89 7.54 11.51 15.61
C THR A 89 7.55 11.01 14.16
N THR A 90 6.38 10.90 13.52
CA THR A 90 6.27 10.41 12.14
C THR A 90 6.97 11.36 11.17
N ALA A 91 7.79 10.79 10.29
CA ALA A 91 8.57 11.57 9.35
C ALA A 91 7.67 12.36 8.38
N ALA A 92 8.03 13.62 8.14
CA ALA A 92 7.28 14.54 7.27
C ALA A 92 6.94 13.98 5.87
N PRO A 93 7.81 13.21 5.18
CA PRO A 93 7.46 12.64 3.89
C PRO A 93 6.26 11.68 3.95
N ILE A 94 6.11 10.92 5.04
CA ILE A 94 4.97 10.01 5.22
C ILE A 94 3.69 10.80 5.44
N LEU A 95 3.73 11.81 6.31
CA LEU A 95 2.59 12.71 6.56
C LEU A 95 2.11 13.32 5.24
N HIS A 96 3.04 13.86 4.46
CA HIS A 96 2.74 14.46 3.17
C HIS A 96 2.12 13.47 2.18
N SER A 97 2.64 12.24 2.09
CA SER A 97 2.03 11.21 1.22
C SER A 97 0.61 10.84 1.65
N LEU A 98 0.34 10.74 2.95
CA LEU A 98 -1.00 10.46 3.46
C LEU A 98 -1.99 11.59 3.12
N GLU A 99 -1.56 12.84 3.28
CA GLU A 99 -2.35 14.04 2.96
C GLU A 99 -2.61 14.17 1.44
N LEU A 100 -1.64 13.86 0.58
CA LEU A 100 -1.80 13.81 -0.88
C LEU A 100 -2.81 12.75 -1.34
N ASP A 101 -3.02 11.71 -0.52
CA ASP A 101 -4.07 10.73 -0.73
C ASP A 101 -5.43 11.16 -0.17
N GLY A 102 -5.52 12.35 0.43
CA GLY A 102 -6.73 12.89 1.02
C GLY A 102 -7.08 12.28 2.39
N ALA A 103 -6.14 11.56 3.01
CA ALA A 103 -6.35 11.05 4.36
C ALA A 103 -6.25 12.19 5.39
N ARG A 104 -7.16 12.19 6.37
CA ARG A 104 -7.00 13.01 7.56
C ARG A 104 -5.94 12.37 8.46
N VAL A 105 -4.86 13.07 8.74
CA VAL A 105 -3.81 12.58 9.64
C VAL A 105 -4.04 13.12 11.06
N ILE A 106 -3.97 12.24 12.06
CA ILE A 106 -4.15 12.56 13.48
C ILE A 106 -2.94 12.07 14.27
#